data_AF-A0A6P6F3J2-F1
#
_entry.id   AF-A0A6P6F3J2-F1
#
_cell.length_a   1.000
_cell.length_b   1.000
_cell.length_c   1.000
_cell.angle_alpha   90.00
_cell.angle_beta   90.00
_cell.angle_gamma   90.00
#
_symmetry.space_group_name_H-M   'P 1'
#
loop_
_entity.id
_entity.type
_entity.pdbx_description
1 polymer ?
#
loop_
_entity_poly.entity_id
_entity_poly.type
_entity_poly.pdbx_seq_one_letter_code
_entity_poly.pdbx_strand_id
1 'polypeptide(L)'
;MDTWVDQGPLTQTGTSELRYPHPRILTEDLEGGSASHRTSSFKQRPQSGDLHMKTLDKEVDIWDPTGPLTLEVTDKERSQWRVHFPVAGYYHWPYTGLGFMVRREVTVEIECCAWDQFLSTNDLQDTWMVAGPLFDIKAEQGAVEAVHLPHFVDLQGEHVDVSLFQVAHFKEEGMLLEKPSRVEPHYIVLEQPTFSPMGVFLKIIPAARHFIRITCTTLLYHHIHSKEIKFHLYLVPSDCTIQQVTL
;
A
#
# COMPACT_ATOMS: atom_id res chain seq x y z
N MET A 1 -6.75 -28.28 19.07
CA MET A 1 -5.90 -27.91 20.22
C MET A 1 -4.57 -27.56 19.61
N ASP A 2 -4.54 -26.30 19.19
CA ASP A 2 -3.85 -25.84 18.01
C ASP A 2 -2.60 -25.12 18.49
N THR A 3 -1.45 -25.72 18.24
CA THR A 3 -0.17 -25.11 18.54
C THR A 3 0.28 -24.36 17.29
N TRP A 4 0.07 -23.05 17.33
CA TRP A 4 0.74 -22.08 16.47
C TRP A 4 2.25 -22.23 16.63
N VAL A 5 2.96 -22.42 15.54
CA VAL A 5 4.40 -22.23 15.49
C VAL A 5 4.63 -21.10 14.51
N ASP A 6 4.81 -19.90 15.07
CA ASP A 6 5.19 -18.70 14.32
C ASP A 6 6.68 -18.83 13.97
N GLN A 7 6.97 -18.99 12.69
CA GLN A 7 8.30 -18.69 12.17
C GLN A 7 8.12 -17.47 11.29
N GLY A 8 8.73 -16.36 11.73
CA GLY A 8 8.57 -15.03 11.14
C GLY A 8 8.85 -14.98 9.64
N PRO A 9 8.49 -13.86 8.98
CA PRO A 9 8.47 -13.75 7.54
C PRO A 9 9.87 -13.98 6.93
N LEU A 10 9.97 -14.96 6.04
CA LEU A 10 11.07 -15.07 5.11
C LEU A 10 10.82 -14.09 3.96
N THR A 11 11.51 -12.95 4.00
CA THR A 11 11.61 -12.05 2.85
C THR A 11 12.50 -12.68 1.79
N GLN A 12 11.91 -13.12 0.69
CA GLN A 12 12.62 -13.35 -0.56
C GLN A 12 12.02 -12.45 -1.64
N THR A 13 12.84 -11.53 -2.14
CA THR A 13 12.59 -10.81 -3.39
C THR A 13 12.82 -11.77 -4.55
N GLY A 14 11.72 -12.19 -5.19
CA GLY A 14 11.78 -13.07 -6.36
C GLY A 14 10.92 -12.49 -7.49
N THR A 15 11.55 -12.20 -8.63
CA THR A 15 10.84 -11.96 -9.90
C THR A 15 10.44 -13.31 -10.50
N SER A 16 9.15 -13.60 -10.59
CA SER A 16 8.65 -14.83 -11.22
C SER A 16 8.06 -14.51 -12.61
N GLU A 17 8.75 -14.93 -13.67
CA GLU A 17 8.13 -15.09 -15.00
C GLU A 17 7.38 -16.43 -15.06
N LEU A 18 6.07 -16.42 -15.31
CA LEU A 18 5.31 -17.64 -15.55
C LEU A 18 5.04 -17.83 -17.05
N ARG A 19 5.69 -18.85 -17.65
CA ARG A 19 5.25 -19.48 -18.90
C ARG A 19 4.21 -20.54 -18.59
N TYR A 20 3.07 -20.50 -19.28
CA TYR A 20 2.03 -21.52 -19.18
C TYR A 20 2.43 -22.83 -19.89
N PRO A 21 2.31 -24.01 -19.26
CA PRO A 21 2.39 -25.29 -19.95
C PRO A 21 1.01 -25.75 -20.48
N HIS A 22 1.01 -26.35 -21.67
CA HIS A 22 -0.15 -26.97 -22.32
C HIS A 22 -0.62 -28.25 -21.60
N PRO A 23 -1.93 -28.60 -21.69
CA PRO A 23 -2.50 -29.73 -20.96
C PRO A 23 -2.14 -31.09 -21.60
N ARG A 24 -1.73 -32.05 -20.77
CA ARG A 24 -1.65 -33.48 -21.14
C ARG A 24 -2.67 -34.29 -20.33
N ILE A 25 -3.26 -35.25 -21.03
CA ILE A 25 -4.34 -36.17 -20.66
C ILE A 25 -3.89 -37.13 -19.54
N LEU A 26 -4.75 -37.34 -18.53
CA LEU A 26 -4.55 -38.35 -17.48
C LEU A 26 -4.91 -39.75 -17.98
N THR A 27 -4.06 -40.72 -17.66
CA THR A 27 -4.43 -42.12 -17.48
C THR A 27 -3.96 -42.51 -16.08
N GLU A 28 -4.91 -42.89 -15.22
CA GLU A 28 -4.65 -43.41 -13.88
C GLU A 28 -4.43 -44.93 -13.97
N ASP A 29 -3.47 -45.45 -13.22
CA ASP A 29 -3.52 -46.81 -12.69
C ASP A 29 -2.57 -46.97 -11.48
N LEU A 30 -3.01 -47.86 -10.57
CA LEU A 30 -2.31 -48.60 -9.51
C LEU A 30 -2.19 -48.02 -8.08
N GLU A 31 -3.14 -48.50 -7.27
CA GLU A 31 -2.97 -49.33 -6.06
C GLU A 31 -1.97 -48.97 -4.97
N GLY A 32 -2.52 -48.89 -3.76
CA GLY A 32 -1.83 -48.68 -2.50
C GLY A 32 -0.99 -49.86 -2.02
N GLY A 33 -0.02 -49.51 -1.16
CA GLY A 33 0.80 -50.43 -0.38
C GLY A 33 1.07 -49.84 1.01
N SER A 34 1.05 -50.72 2.00
CA SER A 34 0.74 -50.50 3.43
C SER A 34 1.97 -50.36 4.35
N ALA A 35 1.68 -49.99 5.61
CA ALA A 35 2.41 -50.27 6.87
C ALA A 35 3.52 -49.26 7.26
N SER A 36 3.80 -48.93 8.53
CA SER A 36 3.58 -49.60 9.82
C SER A 36 3.77 -48.60 10.98
N HIS A 37 3.06 -48.85 12.08
CA HIS A 37 3.11 -48.22 13.41
C HIS A 37 4.51 -48.15 14.08
N ARG A 38 4.71 -47.18 15.00
CA ARG A 38 4.83 -47.43 16.46
C ARG A 38 5.03 -46.15 17.28
N THR A 39 4.38 -46.15 18.44
CA THR A 39 4.35 -45.15 19.51
C THR A 39 5.44 -45.38 20.55
N SER A 40 5.94 -44.29 21.16
CA SER A 40 6.58 -44.32 22.49
C SER A 40 6.41 -42.98 23.19
N SER A 41 6.38 -43.02 24.52
CA SER A 41 5.55 -42.20 25.40
C SER A 41 6.34 -41.19 26.26
N PHE A 42 5.69 -40.07 26.59
CA PHE A 42 5.84 -39.15 27.75
C PHE A 42 7.22 -38.57 28.13
N LYS A 43 7.37 -37.22 28.05
CA LYS A 43 7.49 -36.34 29.24
C LYS A 43 7.58 -34.83 28.91
N GLN A 44 6.82 -34.09 29.72
CA GLN A 44 7.04 -32.72 30.21
C GLN A 44 6.86 -31.52 29.26
N ARG A 45 5.83 -30.74 29.60
CA ARG A 45 5.45 -29.41 29.10
C ARG A 45 6.36 -28.36 29.75
N PRO A 46 7.00 -27.44 29.00
CA PRO A 46 7.35 -26.14 29.52
C PRO A 46 6.20 -25.16 29.29
N GLN A 47 6.09 -24.23 30.22
CA GLN A 47 4.99 -23.31 30.40
C GLN A 47 4.88 -22.30 29.27
N SER A 48 3.63 -21.91 28.97
CA SER A 48 3.24 -20.80 28.12
C SER A 48 3.95 -19.54 28.58
N GLY A 49 4.97 -19.11 27.84
CA GLY A 49 5.47 -17.75 27.93
C GLY A 49 4.54 -16.87 27.13
N ASP A 50 3.89 -15.91 27.79
CA ASP A 50 3.20 -14.80 27.13
C ASP A 50 4.17 -14.13 26.16
N LEU A 51 4.11 -14.46 24.87
CA LEU A 51 4.60 -13.55 23.85
C LEU A 51 3.57 -12.44 23.73
N HIS A 52 3.73 -11.46 24.62
CA HIS A 52 3.35 -10.09 24.37
C HIS A 52 3.86 -9.74 22.98
N MET A 53 2.96 -9.71 22.00
CA MET A 53 3.22 -9.12 20.70
C MET A 53 3.69 -7.71 21.03
N LYS A 54 4.99 -7.44 20.86
CA LYS A 54 5.49 -6.08 20.99
C LYS A 54 4.79 -5.33 19.87
N THR A 55 3.77 -4.57 20.24
CA THR A 55 3.19 -3.53 19.39
C THR A 55 4.37 -2.73 18.87
N LEU A 56 4.56 -2.74 17.56
CA LEU A 56 5.56 -1.93 16.90
C LEU A 56 5.02 -0.49 16.88
N ASP A 57 4.84 0.10 18.07
CA ASP A 57 4.50 1.51 18.30
C ASP A 57 5.71 2.42 18.02
N LYS A 58 6.70 1.93 17.26
CA LYS A 58 7.95 2.63 17.01
C LYS A 58 8.27 2.52 15.53
N GLU A 59 8.44 3.69 14.92
CA GLU A 59 8.76 3.98 13.51
C GLU A 59 7.55 4.24 12.60
N VAL A 60 6.73 5.22 12.99
CA VAL A 60 5.92 6.01 12.05
C VAL A 60 6.63 7.33 11.69
N ASP A 61 7.93 7.39 11.98
CA ASP A 61 8.69 8.62 12.01
C ASP A 61 8.90 9.10 10.57
N ILE A 62 8.44 10.32 10.31
CA ILE A 62 8.80 11.05 9.10
C ILE A 62 10.29 11.38 9.22
N TRP A 63 11.07 10.95 8.23
CA TRP A 63 12.51 11.11 8.26
C TRP A 63 12.90 12.54 7.89
N ASP A 64 13.70 13.16 8.75
CA ASP A 64 14.28 14.49 8.62
C ASP A 64 15.82 14.39 8.70
N PRO A 65 16.59 15.31 8.08
CA PRO A 65 18.01 15.50 8.39
C PRO A 65 18.37 15.78 9.88
N THR A 66 17.43 16.15 10.76
CA THR A 66 17.68 16.56 12.17
C THR A 66 17.17 15.57 13.24
N GLY A 67 16.31 14.60 12.90
CA GLY A 67 15.82 13.55 13.81
C GLY A 67 14.36 13.15 13.56
N PRO A 68 13.80 12.13 14.26
CA PRO A 68 12.42 11.70 14.04
C PRO A 68 11.42 12.80 14.45
N LEU A 69 10.50 13.13 13.54
CA LEU A 69 9.39 14.06 13.83
C LEU A 69 8.31 13.39 14.66
N THR A 70 7.66 14.16 15.55
CA THR A 70 6.49 13.68 16.30
C THR A 70 5.27 13.70 15.39
N LEU A 71 4.80 12.51 15.01
CA LEU A 71 3.52 12.29 14.35
C LEU A 71 2.43 12.13 15.43
N GLU A 72 1.43 12.99 15.42
CA GLU A 72 0.27 12.88 16.31
C GLU A 72 -0.89 12.22 15.57
N VAL A 73 -1.37 11.08 16.07
CA VAL A 73 -2.63 10.49 15.58
C VAL A 73 -3.79 11.26 16.22
N THR A 74 -4.57 11.97 15.41
CA THR A 74 -5.71 12.75 15.91
C THR A 74 -7.00 11.93 15.92
N ASP A 75 -7.16 11.00 14.96
CA ASP A 75 -8.29 10.08 14.90
C ASP A 75 -7.84 8.77 14.20
N LYS A 76 -7.75 7.66 14.96
CA LYS A 76 -7.36 6.35 14.42
C LYS A 76 -8.50 5.70 13.61
N GLU A 77 -9.76 6.04 13.81
CA GLU A 77 -10.84 5.45 13.01
C GLU A 77 -10.94 6.11 11.64
N ARG A 78 -10.65 7.42 11.57
CA ARG A 78 -10.65 8.21 10.33
C ARG A 78 -9.32 8.25 9.61
N SER A 79 -8.28 7.58 10.11
CA SER A 79 -6.96 7.65 9.50
C SER A 79 -6.47 9.09 9.40
N GLN A 80 -6.56 9.82 10.51
CA GLN A 80 -6.20 11.24 10.57
C GLN A 80 -4.97 11.46 11.44
N TRP A 81 -4.04 12.26 10.93
CA TRP A 81 -2.80 12.61 11.58
C TRP A 81 -2.53 14.11 11.51
N ARG A 82 -1.75 14.58 12.47
CA ARG A 82 -1.19 15.92 12.51
C ARG A 82 0.32 15.82 12.64
N VAL A 83 1.02 16.55 11.79
CA VAL A 83 2.48 16.61 11.76
C VAL A 83 2.91 18.05 11.92
N HIS A 84 3.83 18.32 12.85
CA HIS A 84 4.52 19.59 12.95
C HIS A 84 5.88 19.49 12.23
N PHE A 85 6.07 20.32 11.21
CA PHE A 85 7.35 20.50 10.54
C PHE A 85 8.04 21.73 11.13
N PRO A 86 9.14 21.60 11.88
CA PRO A 86 9.73 22.71 12.63
C PRO A 86 10.56 23.65 11.76
N VAL A 87 11.08 23.17 10.64
CA VAL A 87 11.98 23.93 9.76
C VAL A 87 11.68 23.70 8.29
N ALA A 88 12.11 24.64 7.44
CA ALA A 88 12.08 24.47 6.00
C ALA A 88 12.91 23.24 5.57
N GLY A 89 12.40 22.46 4.62
CA GLY A 89 13.07 21.25 4.18
C GLY A 89 12.14 20.25 3.51
N TYR A 90 12.74 19.13 3.08
CA TYR A 90 12.00 17.98 2.57
C TYR A 90 11.78 16.96 3.67
N TYR A 91 10.54 16.49 3.77
CA TYR A 91 10.12 15.48 4.72
C TYR A 91 9.40 14.36 3.97
N HIS A 92 9.74 13.12 4.30
CA HIS A 92 9.16 11.94 3.66
C HIS A 92 8.56 11.02 4.72
N TRP A 93 7.33 10.56 4.46
CA TRP A 93 6.62 9.63 5.30
C TRP A 93 6.70 8.22 4.68
N PRO A 94 7.58 7.33 5.20
CA PRO A 94 7.85 6.05 4.54
C PRO A 94 6.65 5.11 4.44
N TYR A 95 5.75 5.17 5.43
CA TYR A 95 4.58 4.29 5.49
C TYR A 95 3.59 4.55 4.34
N THR A 96 3.36 5.83 4.01
CA THR A 96 2.42 6.20 2.95
C THR A 96 3.12 6.49 1.62
N GLY A 97 4.42 6.81 1.63
CA GLY A 97 5.16 7.36 0.49
C GLY A 97 4.88 8.84 0.24
N LEU A 98 4.13 9.50 1.13
CA LEU A 98 3.80 10.92 1.04
C LEU A 98 5.01 11.77 1.40
N GLY A 99 5.27 12.83 0.64
CA GLY A 99 6.37 13.76 0.92
C GLY A 99 5.95 15.22 0.84
N PHE A 100 6.66 16.07 1.58
CA PHE A 100 6.42 17.50 1.64
C PHE A 100 7.73 18.27 1.51
N MET A 101 7.76 19.24 0.60
CA MET A 101 8.75 20.31 0.62
C MET A 101 8.12 21.51 1.31
N VAL A 102 8.60 21.90 2.49
CA VAL A 102 8.05 23.02 3.27
C VAL A 102 9.01 24.20 3.31
N ARG A 103 8.46 25.42 3.32
CA ARG A 103 9.22 26.68 3.26
C ARG A 103 9.52 27.28 4.62
N ARG A 104 8.76 26.89 5.64
CA ARG A 104 8.80 27.42 7.00
C ARG A 104 8.20 26.40 7.95
N GLU A 105 8.30 26.69 9.24
CA GLU A 105 7.56 25.98 10.27
C GLU A 105 6.07 25.92 9.92
N VAL A 106 5.49 24.73 9.92
CA VAL A 106 4.07 24.53 9.61
C VAL A 106 3.54 23.24 10.23
N THR A 107 2.29 23.30 10.68
CA THR A 107 1.53 22.11 11.03
C THR A 107 0.67 21.69 9.85
N VAL A 108 0.78 20.42 9.44
CA VAL A 108 -0.02 19.81 8.38
C VAL A 108 -0.92 18.74 8.97
N GLU A 109 -2.21 18.80 8.64
CA GLU A 109 -3.17 17.76 8.94
C GLU A 109 -3.39 16.89 7.69
N ILE A 110 -3.45 15.58 7.88
CA ILE A 110 -3.49 14.60 6.81
C ILE A 110 -4.55 13.57 7.16
N GLU A 111 -5.45 13.29 6.24
CA GLU A 111 -6.42 12.21 6.33
C GLU A 111 -6.28 11.28 5.13
N CYS A 112 -6.28 9.96 5.36
CA CYS A 112 -6.36 8.97 4.29
C CYS A 112 -7.83 8.67 3.99
N CYS A 113 -8.28 9.04 2.80
CA CYS A 113 -9.69 8.97 2.42
C CYS A 113 -9.97 7.76 1.53
N ALA A 114 -11.18 7.20 1.64
CA ALA A 114 -11.64 6.17 0.72
C ALA A 114 -12.19 6.80 -0.57
N TRP A 115 -11.79 6.27 -1.72
CA TRP A 115 -12.19 6.79 -3.03
C TRP A 115 -13.70 6.70 -3.31
N ASP A 116 -14.39 5.73 -2.72
CA ASP A 116 -15.84 5.51 -2.88
C ASP A 116 -16.70 6.64 -2.30
N GLN A 117 -16.15 7.44 -1.38
CA GLN A 117 -16.80 8.65 -0.86
C GLN A 117 -16.87 9.76 -1.91
N PHE A 118 -15.97 9.73 -2.90
CA PHE A 118 -15.79 10.79 -3.89
C PHE A 118 -16.16 10.37 -5.32
N LEU A 119 -16.13 9.06 -5.59
CA LEU A 119 -16.39 8.50 -6.90
C LEU A 119 -17.73 7.77 -6.92
N SER A 120 -18.65 8.24 -7.78
CA SER A 120 -19.81 7.42 -8.13
C SER A 120 -19.35 6.26 -9.03
N THR A 121 -20.01 5.11 -8.92
CA THR A 121 -19.56 3.84 -9.52
C THR A 121 -19.38 3.90 -11.04
N ASN A 122 -19.93 4.90 -11.74
CA ASN A 122 -19.97 4.94 -13.20
C ASN A 122 -19.08 6.02 -13.84
N ASP A 123 -18.58 7.01 -13.09
CA ASP A 123 -18.07 8.25 -13.72
C ASP A 123 -16.67 8.15 -14.32
N LEU A 124 -15.91 7.08 -14.01
CA LEU A 124 -14.47 7.04 -14.32
C LEU A 124 -13.95 5.73 -14.92
N GLN A 125 -14.71 4.63 -14.86
CA GLN A 125 -14.16 3.28 -15.09
C GLN A 125 -13.50 3.07 -16.46
N ASP A 126 -13.95 3.81 -17.48
CA ASP A 126 -13.49 3.64 -18.86
C ASP A 126 -12.41 4.65 -19.29
N THR A 127 -12.18 5.71 -18.50
CA THR A 127 -11.25 6.79 -18.89
C THR A 127 -10.11 6.97 -17.88
N TRP A 128 -10.34 6.69 -16.60
CA TRP A 128 -9.39 6.98 -15.54
C TRP A 128 -9.18 5.77 -14.62
N MET A 129 -7.91 5.55 -14.27
CA MET A 129 -7.50 4.63 -13.22
C MET A 129 -7.18 5.45 -11.98
N VAL A 130 -7.65 5.01 -10.82
CA VAL A 130 -6.96 5.34 -9.58
C VAL A 130 -5.52 4.83 -9.72
N ALA A 131 -4.54 5.68 -9.46
CA ALA A 131 -3.13 5.37 -9.57
C ALA A 131 -2.39 5.52 -8.23
N GLY A 132 -3.03 6.02 -7.18
CA GLY A 132 -2.46 6.16 -5.83
C GLY A 132 -3.52 6.34 -4.75
N PRO A 133 -3.12 6.50 -3.48
CA PRO A 133 -4.02 6.79 -2.38
C PRO A 133 -4.66 8.18 -2.52
N LEU A 134 -5.76 8.40 -1.80
CA LEU A 134 -6.44 9.69 -1.69
C LEU A 134 -6.13 10.33 -0.33
N PHE A 135 -5.68 11.58 -0.34
CA PHE A 135 -5.36 12.33 0.88
C PHE A 135 -6.17 13.61 0.96
N ASP A 136 -6.81 13.89 2.10
CA ASP A 136 -7.22 15.25 2.46
C ASP A 136 -6.10 15.89 3.29
N ILE A 137 -5.44 16.89 2.71
CA ILE A 137 -4.28 17.55 3.31
C ILE A 137 -4.68 18.99 3.63
N LYS A 138 -4.42 19.44 4.86
CA LYS A 138 -4.66 20.83 5.28
C LYS A 138 -3.37 21.42 5.82
N ALA A 139 -2.98 22.56 5.27
CA ALA A 139 -1.81 23.31 5.72
C ALA A 139 -2.03 24.81 5.50
N GLU A 140 -1.24 25.63 6.19
CA GLU A 140 -1.23 27.08 5.94
C GLU A 140 -0.83 27.39 4.49
N GLN A 141 -1.55 28.32 3.86
CA GLN A 141 -1.31 28.68 2.46
C GLN A 141 0.14 29.15 2.23
N GLY A 142 0.78 28.59 1.21
CA GLY A 142 2.14 28.93 0.82
C GLY A 142 3.21 28.47 1.81
N ALA A 143 2.87 27.69 2.83
CA ALA A 143 3.85 27.04 3.71
C ALA A 143 4.45 25.78 3.07
N VAL A 144 3.64 25.03 2.32
CA VAL A 144 4.08 23.89 1.51
C VAL A 144 4.44 24.39 0.10
N GLU A 145 5.68 24.14 -0.31
CA GLU A 145 6.17 24.44 -1.66
C GLU A 145 5.77 23.36 -2.66
N ALA A 146 5.86 22.10 -2.27
CA ALA A 146 5.46 20.98 -3.10
C ALA A 146 4.98 19.82 -2.23
N VAL A 147 4.02 19.06 -2.77
CA VAL A 147 3.61 17.76 -2.22
C VAL A 147 4.02 16.66 -3.20
N HIS A 148 4.57 15.59 -2.66
CA HIS A 148 4.95 14.39 -3.40
C HIS A 148 3.89 13.33 -3.12
N LEU A 149 2.98 13.11 -4.08
CA LEU A 149 1.89 12.16 -3.93
C LEU A 149 2.31 10.78 -4.45
N PRO A 150 2.23 9.72 -3.63
CA PRO A 150 2.62 8.37 -4.04
C PRO A 150 1.68 7.81 -5.10
N HIS A 151 2.22 6.98 -5.99
CA HIS A 151 1.43 6.19 -6.93
C HIS A 151 1.95 4.76 -7.01
N PHE A 152 1.06 3.83 -7.37
CA PHE A 152 1.39 2.43 -7.51
C PHE A 152 1.70 2.02 -8.96
N VAL A 153 1.70 2.92 -9.94
CA VAL A 153 2.06 2.56 -11.33
C VAL A 153 3.56 2.27 -11.45
N ASP A 154 3.93 1.13 -12.02
CA ASP A 154 5.33 0.76 -12.30
C ASP A 154 5.79 1.35 -13.64
N LEU A 155 6.70 2.33 -13.56
CA LEU A 155 7.28 3.01 -14.72
C LEU A 155 8.52 2.30 -15.30
N GLN A 156 9.02 1.23 -14.68
CA GLN A 156 10.23 0.52 -15.12
C GLN A 156 9.94 -0.52 -16.22
N GLY A 157 8.69 -0.97 -16.35
CA GLY A 157 8.34 -2.16 -17.12
C GLY A 157 8.00 -1.97 -18.61
N GLU A 158 7.70 -0.75 -19.05
CA GLU A 158 7.38 -0.31 -20.42
C GLU A 158 7.11 1.21 -20.34
N HIS A 159 7.24 1.96 -21.45
CA HIS A 159 7.08 3.43 -21.45
C HIS A 159 5.60 3.82 -21.24
N VAL A 160 5.13 3.77 -19.98
CA VAL A 160 3.89 4.46 -19.61
C VAL A 160 4.12 5.93 -19.91
N ASP A 161 3.28 6.51 -20.77
CA ASP A 161 3.36 7.93 -21.09
C ASP A 161 3.01 8.72 -19.82
N VAL A 162 4.05 9.31 -19.22
CA VAL A 162 3.93 10.10 -17.97
C VAL A 162 2.99 11.30 -18.13
N SER A 163 2.70 11.75 -19.37
CA SER A 163 1.72 12.82 -19.62
C SER A 163 0.27 12.40 -19.32
N LEU A 164 0.02 11.10 -19.16
CA LEU A 164 -1.30 10.56 -18.80
C LEU A 164 -1.61 10.68 -17.31
N PHE A 165 -0.63 11.00 -16.47
CA PHE A 165 -0.85 11.22 -15.04
C PHE A 165 -1.57 12.55 -14.80
N GLN A 166 -2.52 12.53 -13.88
CA GLN A 166 -3.25 13.69 -13.39
C GLN A 166 -3.37 13.60 -11.87
N VAL A 167 -3.48 14.75 -11.21
CA VAL A 167 -3.94 14.84 -9.83
C VAL A 167 -5.42 15.19 -9.85
N ALA A 168 -6.24 14.31 -9.30
CA ALA A 168 -7.65 14.60 -9.08
C ALA A 168 -7.79 15.43 -7.82
N HIS A 169 -8.56 16.52 -7.92
CA HIS A 169 -8.96 17.38 -6.81
C HIS A 169 -10.48 17.29 -6.67
N PHE A 170 -10.97 16.96 -5.48
CA PHE A 170 -12.41 16.96 -5.20
C PHE A 170 -12.81 18.22 -4.46
N LYS A 171 -13.69 19.00 -5.07
CA LYS A 171 -14.24 20.25 -4.54
C LYS A 171 -15.77 20.17 -4.53
N GLU A 172 -16.42 21.16 -3.94
CA GLU A 172 -17.89 21.23 -3.91
C GLU A 172 -18.49 21.24 -5.33
N GLU A 173 -17.79 21.84 -6.30
CA GLU A 173 -18.22 21.91 -7.70
C GLU A 173 -17.97 20.61 -8.49
N GLY A 174 -17.29 19.63 -7.89
CA GLY A 174 -16.96 18.33 -8.47
C GLY A 174 -15.45 18.07 -8.58
N MET A 175 -15.10 17.11 -9.43
CA MET A 175 -13.72 16.69 -9.65
C MET A 175 -13.03 17.57 -10.70
N LEU A 176 -11.86 18.11 -10.34
CA LEU A 176 -10.94 18.81 -11.24
C LEU A 176 -9.66 18.01 -11.43
N LEU A 177 -9.06 18.09 -12.60
CA LEU A 177 -7.80 17.41 -12.92
C LEU A 177 -6.70 18.45 -13.11
N GLU A 178 -5.59 18.24 -12.41
CA GLU A 178 -4.39 19.05 -12.48
C GLU A 178 -3.22 18.23 -13.00
N LYS A 179 -2.39 18.82 -13.86
CA LYS A 179 -1.17 18.15 -14.33
C LYS A 179 -0.09 18.24 -13.26
N PRO A 180 0.56 17.12 -12.88
CA PRO A 180 1.71 17.19 -11.99
C PRO A 180 2.87 17.92 -12.67
N SER A 181 3.68 18.63 -11.88
CA SER A 181 4.91 19.28 -12.36
C SER A 181 5.96 18.24 -12.77
N ARG A 182 5.97 17.08 -12.12
CA ARG A 182 6.87 15.95 -12.44
C ARG A 182 6.24 14.62 -12.08
N VAL A 183 6.65 13.57 -12.79
CA VAL A 183 6.31 12.18 -12.49
C VAL A 183 7.61 11.42 -12.27
N GLU A 184 7.72 10.76 -11.14
CA GLU A 184 8.87 9.97 -10.70
C GLU A 184 8.45 8.49 -10.60
N PRO A 185 9.36 7.52 -10.44
CA PRO A 185 9.00 6.10 -10.44
C PRO A 185 7.92 5.65 -9.44
N HIS A 186 7.75 6.35 -8.32
CA HIS A 186 6.83 5.96 -7.23
C HIS A 186 5.95 7.11 -6.71
N TYR A 187 6.11 8.32 -7.25
CA TYR A 187 5.36 9.49 -6.81
C TYR A 187 5.27 10.53 -7.92
N ILE A 188 4.29 11.41 -7.83
CA ILE A 188 4.24 12.65 -8.63
C ILE A 188 4.62 13.84 -7.75
N VAL A 189 5.02 14.94 -8.38
CA VAL A 189 5.28 16.22 -7.69
C VAL A 189 4.23 17.23 -8.11
N LEU A 190 3.56 17.82 -7.14
CA LEU A 190 2.64 18.94 -7.31
C LEU A 190 3.22 20.17 -6.60
N GLU A 191 3.65 21.16 -7.38
CA GLU A 191 4.20 22.41 -6.86
C GLU A 191 3.10 23.42 -6.55
N GLN A 192 3.30 24.24 -5.53
CA GLN A 192 2.37 25.26 -5.07
C GLN A 192 0.93 24.72 -4.91
N PRO A 193 0.75 23.60 -4.18
CA PRO A 193 -0.50 22.87 -4.19
C PRO A 193 -1.67 23.72 -3.67
N THR A 194 -2.82 23.60 -4.35
CA THR A 194 -4.10 23.99 -3.76
C THR A 194 -4.70 22.78 -3.06
N PHE A 195 -4.91 22.90 -1.75
CA PHE A 195 -5.33 21.77 -0.95
C PHE A 195 -6.83 21.49 -1.08
N SER A 196 -7.13 20.21 -1.27
CA SER A 196 -8.44 19.54 -1.29
C SER A 196 -8.16 18.05 -1.07
N PRO A 197 -9.18 17.21 -0.85
CA PRO A 197 -9.02 15.78 -1.10
C PRO A 197 -8.43 15.58 -2.50
N MET A 198 -7.25 14.95 -2.56
CA MET A 198 -6.49 14.82 -3.79
C MET A 198 -5.76 13.48 -3.89
N GLY A 199 -5.68 12.96 -5.10
CA GLY A 199 -5.06 11.67 -5.37
C GLY A 199 -4.66 11.53 -6.83
N VAL A 200 -3.82 10.54 -7.12
CA VAL A 200 -3.22 10.37 -8.44
C VAL A 200 -4.13 9.53 -9.33
N PHE A 201 -4.41 10.03 -10.53
CA PHE A 201 -5.07 9.32 -11.61
C PHE A 201 -4.14 9.07 -12.79
N LEU A 202 -4.40 7.98 -13.50
CA LEU A 202 -3.80 7.68 -14.79
C LEU A 202 -4.90 7.62 -15.86
N LYS A 203 -4.75 8.39 -16.93
CA LYS A 203 -5.66 8.28 -18.08
C LYS A 203 -5.46 6.93 -18.76
N ILE A 204 -6.53 6.15 -18.85
CA ILE A 204 -6.49 4.82 -19.48
C ILE A 204 -6.96 4.93 -20.94
N ILE A 205 -6.24 4.23 -21.82
CA ILE A 205 -6.77 3.82 -23.13
C ILE A 205 -7.30 2.40 -22.94
N PRO A 206 -8.61 2.12 -23.08
CA PRO A 206 -9.21 0.82 -22.74
C PRO A 206 -8.47 -0.38 -23.34
N ALA A 207 -8.04 -0.27 -24.59
CA ALA A 207 -7.30 -1.33 -25.29
C ALA A 207 -5.90 -1.62 -24.69
N ALA A 208 -5.28 -0.63 -24.03
CA ALA A 208 -3.93 -0.74 -23.46
C ALA A 208 -3.91 -0.92 -21.93
N ARG A 209 -5.08 -1.00 -21.28
CA ARG A 209 -5.19 -1.08 -19.81
C ARG A 209 -4.37 -2.22 -19.20
N HIS A 210 -4.31 -3.37 -19.87
CA HIS A 210 -3.64 -4.57 -19.38
C HIS A 210 -2.11 -4.50 -19.44
N PHE A 211 -1.53 -3.49 -20.10
CA PHE A 211 -0.09 -3.23 -20.09
C PHE A 211 0.35 -2.38 -18.89
N ILE A 212 -0.61 -1.75 -18.19
CA ILE A 212 -0.30 -0.93 -17.03
C ILE A 212 0.06 -1.85 -15.87
N ARG A 213 1.34 -1.85 -15.52
CA ARG A 213 1.86 -2.59 -14.36
C ARG A 213 1.66 -1.77 -13.09
N ILE A 214 1.28 -2.45 -12.02
CA ILE A 214 1.13 -1.84 -10.70
C ILE A 214 2.04 -2.53 -9.69
N THR A 215 2.69 -1.72 -8.85
CA THR A 215 3.40 -2.15 -7.66
C THR A 215 2.38 -2.43 -6.55
N CYS A 216 2.53 -3.57 -5.89
CA CYS A 216 1.66 -3.97 -4.81
C CYS A 216 2.42 -4.82 -3.79
N THR A 217 1.96 -4.75 -2.55
CA THR A 217 2.36 -5.69 -1.50
C THR A 217 1.59 -6.99 -1.70
N THR A 218 2.31 -8.10 -1.73
CA THR A 218 1.72 -9.43 -1.85
C THR A 218 1.59 -10.07 -0.47
N LEU A 219 0.37 -10.36 -0.03
CA LEU A 219 0.11 -11.11 1.20
C LEU A 219 -0.27 -12.54 0.85
N LEU A 220 0.48 -13.52 1.38
CA LEU A 220 0.22 -14.94 1.18
C LEU A 220 -0.16 -15.58 2.51
N TYR A 221 -1.44 -15.89 2.67
CA TYR A 221 -1.93 -16.69 3.79
C TYR A 221 -2.04 -18.14 3.36
N HIS A 222 -1.84 -19.06 4.30
CA HIS A 222 -2.03 -20.47 4.04
C HIS A 222 -2.85 -21.12 5.16
N HIS A 223 -3.65 -22.11 4.79
CA HIS A 223 -4.42 -22.93 5.70
C HIS A 223 -4.07 -24.39 5.46
N ILE A 224 -3.42 -25.02 6.45
CA ILE A 224 -3.03 -26.43 6.39
C ILE A 224 -4.14 -27.26 7.04
N HIS A 225 -4.80 -28.10 6.24
CA HIS A 225 -5.63 -29.20 6.72
C HIS A 225 -4.89 -30.52 6.55
N SER A 226 -5.33 -31.57 7.25
CA SER A 226 -4.67 -32.88 7.29
C SER A 226 -4.50 -33.58 5.94
N LYS A 227 -5.11 -33.09 4.85
CA LYS A 227 -5.02 -33.65 3.49
C LYS A 227 -4.80 -32.61 2.39
N GLU A 228 -4.80 -31.32 2.70
CA GLU A 228 -4.76 -30.24 1.70
C GLU A 228 -4.15 -28.98 2.31
N ILE A 229 -3.36 -28.25 1.51
CA ILE A 229 -2.87 -26.91 1.85
C ILE A 229 -3.56 -25.92 0.92
N LYS A 230 -4.30 -24.98 1.49
CA LYS A 230 -4.95 -23.90 0.75
C LYS A 230 -4.16 -22.61 0.90
N PHE A 231 -3.86 -21.94 -0.20
CA PHE A 231 -3.22 -20.62 -0.20
C PHE A 231 -4.25 -19.54 -0.57
N HIS A 232 -4.18 -18.41 0.12
CA HIS A 232 -4.91 -17.19 -0.18
C HIS A 232 -3.89 -16.09 -0.51
N LEU A 233 -3.88 -15.66 -1.77
CA LEU A 233 -3.01 -14.60 -2.28
C LEU A 233 -3.81 -13.30 -2.38
N TYR A 234 -3.32 -12.24 -1.73
CA TYR A 234 -3.87 -10.90 -1.85
C TYR A 234 -2.81 -9.96 -2.44
N LEU A 235 -3.20 -9.18 -3.44
CA LEU A 235 -2.39 -8.11 -4.01
C LEU A 235 -2.97 -6.79 -3.51
N VAL A 236 -2.22 -6.11 -2.65
CA VAL A 236 -2.66 -4.88 -1.98
C VAL A 236 -1.78 -3.73 -2.46
N PRO A 237 -2.29 -2.77 -3.24
CA PRO A 237 -1.52 -1.57 -3.56
C PRO A 237 -1.16 -0.83 -2.26
N SER A 238 -0.09 -0.04 -2.28
CA SER A 238 0.31 0.78 -1.13
C SER A 238 -0.70 1.93 -0.93
N ASP A 239 -1.85 1.59 -0.35
CA ASP A 239 -2.96 2.47 0.00
C ASP A 239 -3.13 2.46 1.52
N CYS A 240 -3.04 3.64 2.12
CA CYS A 240 -3.08 3.81 3.56
C CYS A 240 -4.42 3.43 4.18
N THR A 241 -5.52 3.45 3.42
CA THR A 241 -6.84 3.01 3.91
C THR A 241 -6.92 1.50 4.14
N ILE A 242 -6.13 0.72 3.40
CA ILE A 242 -6.15 -0.75 3.46
C ILE A 242 -5.20 -1.25 4.56
N GLN A 243 -4.02 -0.64 4.68
CA GLN A 243 -2.97 -1.12 5.58
C GLN A 243 -3.32 -0.91 7.06
N GLN A 244 -4.20 0.06 7.37
CA GLN A 244 -4.61 0.38 8.74
C GLN A 244 -5.46 -0.71 9.41
N VAL A 245 -6.10 -1.59 8.63
CA VAL A 245 -6.88 -2.73 9.17
C VAL A 245 -5.97 -3.83 9.73
N THR A 246 -4.65 -3.72 9.57
CA THR A 246 -3.66 -4.74 9.97
C THR A 246 -2.84 -4.36 11.22
N LEU A 247 -3.16 -3.25 11.90
CA LEU A 247 -2.44 -2.74 13.09
C LEU A 247 -3.19 -2.92 14.43
#